data_AF-A0AAV5DV46-F1
#
_entry.id   AF-A0AAV5DV46-F1
#
_cell.length_a   1.000
_cell.length_b   1.000
_cell.length_c   1.000
_cell.angle_alpha   90.00
_cell.angle_beta   90.00
_cell.angle_gamma   90.00
#
_symmetry.space_group_name_H-M   'P 1'
#
loop_
_entity.id
_entity.type
_entity.pdbx_description
1 polymer ?
#
loop_
_entity_poly.entity_id
_entity_poly.type
_entity_poly.pdbx_seq_one_letter_code
_entity_poly.pdbx_strand_id
1 'polypeptide(L)'
;MENMLHLRYTPSQPAALPDHYVFSSAQLPAATAADRVTLPLIDMSGDRDEVRRAILDAGKEFGFFMVVTLSSHKFLFIYQKHA
;
A
#
# COMPACT_ATOMS: atom_id res chain seq x y z
N MET A 1 -7.28 11.16 44.24
CA MET A 1 -6.81 10.36 43.10
C MET A 1 -6.43 11.32 41.99
N GLU A 2 -5.24 11.88 42.10
CA GLU A 2 -4.61 12.68 41.04
C GLU A 2 -3.86 11.70 40.14
N ASN A 3 -4.46 11.38 39.01
CA ASN A 3 -3.80 10.64 37.94
C ASN A 3 -4.15 11.33 36.63
N MET A 4 -3.15 11.44 35.77
CA MET A 4 -3.13 12.10 34.45
C MET A 4 -2.57 13.52 34.44
N LEU A 5 -1.67 13.72 33.46
CA LEU A 5 -1.19 14.98 32.90
C LEU A 5 0.13 15.57 33.44
N HIS A 6 1.07 14.72 33.83
CA HIS A 6 2.49 15.09 33.82
C HIS A 6 3.32 14.22 32.86
N LEU A 7 2.82 13.92 31.66
CA LEU A 7 3.74 13.78 30.53
C LEU A 7 4.16 15.21 30.13
N ARG A 8 5.25 15.66 30.76
CA ARG A 8 5.97 16.85 30.35
C ARG A 8 6.38 16.66 28.89
N TYR A 9 5.64 17.26 27.97
CA TYR A 9 6.07 17.38 26.58
C TYR A 9 7.16 18.44 26.55
N THR A 10 8.39 18.04 26.85
CA THR A 10 9.58 18.87 26.63
C THR A 10 9.88 18.87 25.13
N PRO A 11 10.02 20.03 24.46
CA PRO A 11 10.28 20.12 23.03
C PRO A 11 11.76 19.86 22.72
N SER A 12 12.28 18.72 23.18
CA SER A 12 13.64 18.29 22.96
C SER A 12 13.62 16.82 22.57
N GLN A 13 13.89 16.60 21.29
CA GLN A 13 14.05 15.33 20.58
C GLN A 13 12.73 14.71 20.06
N PRO A 14 12.60 14.43 18.75
CA PRO A 14 11.60 13.47 18.30
C PRO A 14 11.85 12.17 19.06
N ALA A 15 10.80 11.63 19.69
CA ALA A 15 10.88 10.32 20.34
C ALA A 15 11.49 9.34 19.33
N ALA A 16 12.72 8.88 19.61
CA ALA A 16 13.41 7.95 18.73
C ALA A 16 12.52 6.71 18.60
N LEU A 17 12.31 6.25 17.35
CA LEU A 17 11.61 5.00 17.11
C LEU A 17 12.36 3.88 17.86
N PRO A 18 11.67 3.00 18.59
CA PRO A 18 12.32 1.86 19.21
C PRO A 18 13.11 1.04 18.19
N ASP A 19 14.26 0.48 18.62
CA ASP A 19 15.23 -0.17 17.73
C ASP A 19 14.62 -1.29 16.86
N HIS A 20 13.56 -1.96 17.33
CA HIS A 20 12.87 -3.01 16.57
C HIS A 20 12.05 -2.50 15.37
N TYR A 21 11.83 -1.19 15.25
CA TYR A 21 11.22 -0.55 14.07
C TYR A 21 12.28 -0.01 13.08
N VAL A 22 13.57 0.00 13.47
CA VAL A 22 14.64 0.57 12.66
C VAL A 22 15.41 -0.56 11.99
N PHE A 23 15.24 -0.71 10.69
CA PHE A 23 16.07 -1.62 9.90
C PHE A 23 17.46 -1.00 9.70
N SER A 24 18.52 -1.79 9.90
CA SER A 24 19.88 -1.35 9.57
C SER A 24 20.03 -1.14 8.07
N SER A 25 20.98 -0.28 7.67
CA SER A 25 21.23 -0.02 6.25
C SER A 25 21.58 -1.27 5.43
N ALA A 26 22.14 -2.30 6.06
CA ALA A 26 22.41 -3.60 5.44
C ALA A 26 21.16 -4.49 5.28
N GLN A 27 20.10 -4.22 6.03
CA GLN A 27 18.81 -4.94 5.97
C GLN A 27 17.80 -4.24 5.06
N LEU A 28 18.00 -2.96 4.79
CA LEU A 28 17.17 -2.25 3.82
C LEU A 28 17.47 -2.82 2.44
N PRO A 29 16.49 -3.40 1.72
CA PRO A 29 16.68 -3.71 0.32
C PRO A 29 17.12 -2.43 -0.38
N ALA A 30 18.01 -2.55 -1.38
CA ALA A 30 18.41 -1.41 -2.17
C ALA A 30 17.15 -0.65 -2.58
N ALA A 31 17.13 0.66 -2.32
CA ALA A 31 16.12 1.55 -2.88
C ALA A 31 16.40 1.65 -4.39
N THR A 32 16.22 0.53 -5.09
CA THR A 32 16.03 0.53 -6.52
C THR A 32 14.81 1.42 -6.69
N ALA A 33 15.02 2.63 -7.21
CA ALA A 33 13.96 3.36 -7.86
C ALA A 33 13.29 2.30 -8.73
N ALA A 34 12.10 1.86 -8.32
CA ALA A 34 11.45 0.71 -8.91
C ALA A 34 11.53 0.90 -10.41
N ASP A 35 12.21 -0.02 -11.12
CA ASP A 35 12.06 -0.13 -12.57
C ASP A 35 10.57 -0.03 -12.79
N ARG A 36 10.08 1.06 -13.40
CA ARG A 36 8.70 1.55 -13.30
C ARG A 36 7.69 0.40 -13.43
N VAL A 37 7.38 -0.27 -12.33
CA VAL A 37 6.43 -1.38 -12.32
C VAL A 37 5.09 -0.67 -12.37
N THR A 38 4.59 -0.51 -13.58
CA THR A 38 3.28 0.08 -13.80
C THR A 38 2.28 -1.00 -13.48
N LEU A 39 1.69 -0.92 -12.29
CA LEU A 39 0.62 -1.83 -11.93
C LEU A 39 -0.60 -1.59 -12.83
N PRO A 40 -1.32 -2.65 -13.21
CA PRO A 40 -2.55 -2.49 -13.98
C PRO A 40 -3.52 -1.57 -13.23
N LEU A 41 -4.01 -0.53 -13.90
CA LEU A 41 -5.06 0.34 -13.42
C LEU A 41 -6.33 0.08 -14.24
N ILE A 42 -7.35 -0.46 -13.59
CA ILE A 42 -8.61 -0.84 -14.24
C ILE A 42 -9.66 0.23 -13.96
N ASP A 43 -10.21 0.82 -15.02
CA ASP A 43 -11.35 1.72 -14.91
C ASP A 43 -12.64 0.91 -14.80
N MET A 44 -13.31 1.02 -13.65
CA MET A 44 -14.54 0.31 -13.35
C MET A 44 -15.78 0.95 -13.99
N SER A 45 -15.64 2.10 -14.65
CA SER A 45 -16.74 2.77 -15.36
C SER A 45 -17.01 2.21 -16.77
N GLY A 46 -16.12 1.34 -17.27
CA GLY A 46 -16.25 0.69 -18.58
C GLY A 46 -17.30 -0.41 -18.62
N ASP A 47 -17.40 -1.09 -19.77
CA ASP A 47 -18.31 -2.22 -19.94
C ASP A 47 -17.98 -3.37 -18.98
N ARG A 48 -19.02 -4.03 -18.46
CA ARG A 48 -18.87 -5.09 -17.45
C ARG A 48 -17.99 -6.24 -17.93
N ASP A 49 -18.12 -6.65 -19.19
CA ASP A 49 -17.34 -7.77 -19.71
C ASP A 49 -15.87 -7.41 -19.94
N GLU A 50 -15.61 -6.18 -20.36
CA GLU A 50 -14.25 -5.63 -20.50
C GLU A 50 -13.56 -5.52 -19.13
N VAL A 51 -14.24 -4.94 -18.15
CA VAL A 51 -13.74 -4.81 -16.77
C VAL A 51 -13.46 -6.18 -16.16
N ARG A 52 -14.39 -7.13 -16.31
CA ARG A 52 -14.21 -8.50 -15.82
C ARG A 52 -12.98 -9.16 -16.43
N ARG A 53 -12.76 -9.01 -17.74
CA ARG A 53 -11.62 -9.58 -18.44
C ARG A 53 -10.31 -8.97 -17.95
N ALA A 54 -10.25 -7.64 -17.84
CA ALA A 54 -9.09 -6.94 -17.31
C ALA A 54 -8.73 -7.38 -15.88
N ILE A 55 -9.73 -7.60 -15.01
CA ILE A 55 -9.52 -8.11 -13.65
C ILE A 55 -8.92 -9.51 -13.67
N LEU A 56 -9.45 -10.41 -14.50
CA LEU A 56 -8.96 -11.79 -14.57
C LEU A 56 -7.54 -11.86 -15.14
N ASP A 57 -7.26 -11.06 -16.16
CA ASP A 57 -5.93 -11.03 -16.79
C ASP A 57 -4.89 -10.43 -15.84
N ALA A 58 -5.20 -9.28 -15.21
CA ALA A 58 -4.33 -8.67 -14.23
C ALA A 58 -4.13 -9.54 -12.98
N GLY A 59 -5.18 -10.21 -12.51
CA GLY A 59 -5.11 -11.13 -11.38
C GLY A 59 -4.25 -12.37 -11.66
N LYS A 60 -4.28 -12.90 -12.88
CA LYS A 60 -3.44 -14.04 -13.28
C LYS A 60 -1.97 -13.66 -13.48
N GLU A 61 -1.71 -12.51 -14.09
CA GLU A 61 -0.36 -12.08 -14.45
C GLU A 61 0.38 -11.45 -13.26
N PHE A 62 -0.27 -10.55 -12.54
CA PHE A 62 0.36 -9.75 -11.48
C PHE A 62 -0.05 -10.19 -10.08
N GLY A 63 -1.22 -10.82 -9.91
CA GLY A 63 -1.77 -11.14 -8.59
C GLY A 63 -2.31 -9.93 -7.81
N PHE A 64 -2.09 -8.71 -8.31
CA PHE A 64 -2.64 -7.48 -7.74
C PHE A 64 -2.78 -6.39 -8.81
N PHE A 65 -3.75 -5.51 -8.62
CA PHE A 65 -4.07 -4.42 -9.55
C PHE A 65 -4.75 -3.26 -8.81
N MET A 66 -4.70 -2.08 -9.42
CA MET A 66 -5.45 -0.91 -8.95
C MET A 66 -6.75 -0.80 -9.72
N VAL A 67 -7.78 -0.27 -9.07
CA VAL A 67 -9.02 0.13 -9.75
C VAL A 67 -9.33 1.59 -9.49
N VAL A 68 -9.96 2.24 -10.45
CA VAL A 68 -10.52 3.58 -10.34
C VAL A 68 -12.01 3.53 -10.65
N THR A 69 -12.80 4.24 -9.85
CA THR A 69 -14.24 4.46 -10.09
C THR A 69 -14.49 5.94 -10.40
N LEU A 70 -15.74 6.30 -10.74
CA LEU A 70 -16.13 7.69 -11.01
C LEU A 70 -15.84 8.65 -9.84
N SER A 71 -15.85 8.17 -8.60
CA SER A 71 -15.23 8.87 -7.47
C SER A 71 -13.73 8.54 -7.50
N SER A 72 -12.87 9.55 -7.55
CA SER A 72 -11.41 9.49 -7.75
C SER A 72 -10.59 8.67 -6.72
N HIS A 73 -11.23 7.79 -5.95
CA HIS A 73 -10.62 6.84 -5.06
C HIS A 73 -9.96 5.71 -5.85
N LYS A 74 -8.71 5.41 -5.47
CA LYS A 74 -7.94 4.28 -5.99
C LYS A 74 -7.94 3.19 -4.93
N PHE A 75 -8.30 1.98 -5.33
CA PHE A 75 -8.27 0.82 -4.46
C PHE A 75 -7.26 -0.20 -4.99
N LEU A 76 -6.47 -0.80 -4.09
CA LEU A 76 -5.58 -1.90 -4.40
C LEU A 76 -6.31 -3.22 -4.11
N PHE A 77 -6.37 -4.09 -5.11
CA PHE A 77 -6.96 -5.42 -5.00
C PHE A 77 -5.88 -6.48 -5.09
N ILE A 78 -6.01 -7.51 -4.24
CA ILE A 78 -5.16 -8.70 -4.26
C ILE A 78 -6.01 -9.86 -4.78
N TYR A 79 -5.55 -10.49 -5.85
CA TYR A 79 -6.17 -11.65 -6.44
C TYR A 79 -5.62 -12.92 -5.77
N GLN A 80 -6.47 -13.59 -5.00
CA GLN A 80 -6.18 -14.95 -4.52
C GLN A 80 -6.89 -15.97 -5.40
N LYS A 81 -6.12 -16.82 -6.08
CA LYS A 81 -6.66 -18.00 -6.75
C LYS A 81 -6.98 -19.04 -5.67
N HIS A 82 -8.26 -19.31 -5.44
CA HIS A 82 -8.64 -20.50 -4.66
C HIS A 82 -8.19 -21.75 -5.42
N ALA A 83 -7.37 -22.57 -4.76
CA ALA A 83 -6.89 -23.86 -5.25
C ALA A 83 -7.89 -24.96 -4.91
#